data_AF-A0A1R0ZV90-F1
#
_entry.id   AF-A0A1R0ZV90-F1
#
_cell.length_a   1.000
_cell.length_b   1.000
_cell.length_c   1.000
_cell.angle_alpha   90.00
_cell.angle_beta   90.00
_cell.angle_gamma   90.00
#
_symmetry.space_group_name_H-M   'P 1'
#
loop_
_entity.id
_entity.type
_entity.pdbx_description
1 polymer ?
#
loop_
_entity_poly.entity_id
_entity_poly.type
_entity_poly.pdbx_seq_one_letter_code
_entity_poly.pdbx_strand_id
1 'polypeptide(L)'
;MVLLGIFAGLFSIFFLFLLIFGLIQCKKNHFIAGFYFFLIILLLKIYDFIAPFTIGRLINSYDANRTTLPLGMTFGEMITLLNIIPRIIEVIAFIFLVVGLYRVWKTKTLKL
;
A
#
# COMPACT_ATOMS: atom_id res chain seq x y z
N MET A 1 -2.84 -26.11 -4.11
CA MET A 1 -1.86 -25.01 -4.21
C MET A 1 -1.99 -24.20 -5.51
N VAL A 2 -2.02 -24.84 -6.68
CA VAL A 2 -2.11 -24.13 -7.99
C VAL A 2 -3.36 -23.26 -8.13
N LEU A 3 -4.53 -23.74 -7.71
CA LEU A 3 -5.80 -23.01 -7.82
C LEU A 3 -5.82 -21.71 -6.99
N LEU A 4 -5.22 -21.72 -5.79
CA LEU A 4 -5.09 -20.55 -4.92
C LEU A 4 -4.18 -19.48 -5.55
N GLY A 5 -3.10 -19.90 -6.21
CA GLY A 5 -2.20 -18.98 -6.91
C GLY A 5 -2.87 -18.25 -8.07
N ILE A 6 -3.70 -18.96 -8.85
CA ILE A 6 -4.46 -18.37 -9.97
C ILE A 6 -5.49 -17.36 -9.45
N PHE A 7 -6.23 -17.70 -8.40
CA PHE A 7 -7.19 -16.80 -7.77
C PHE A 7 -6.52 -15.53 -7.22
N ALA A 8 -5.39 -15.68 -6.53
CA ALA A 8 -4.63 -14.54 -6.02
C ALA A 8 -4.12 -13.63 -7.15
N GLY A 9 -3.66 -14.21 -8.26
CA GLY A 9 -3.24 -13.46 -9.45
C GLY A 9 -4.37 -12.64 -10.07
N LEU A 10 -5.53 -13.28 -10.31
CA LEU A 10 -6.72 -12.61 -10.84
C LEU A 10 -7.19 -11.48 -9.93
N PHE A 11 -7.22 -11.71 -8.62
CA PHE A 11 -7.62 -10.70 -7.64
C PHE A 11 -6.66 -9.51 -7.64
N SER A 12 -5.35 -9.75 -7.70
CA SER A 12 -4.34 -8.69 -7.76
C SER A 12 -4.49 -7.84 -9.02
N ILE A 13 -4.73 -8.46 -10.19
CA ILE A 13 -4.94 -7.74 -11.45
C ILE A 13 -6.19 -6.88 -11.36
N PHE A 14 -7.31 -7.46 -10.89
CA PHE A 14 -8.57 -6.74 -10.72
C PHE A 14 -8.44 -5.55 -9.76
N PHE A 15 -7.73 -5.73 -8.65
CA PHE A 15 -7.46 -4.66 -7.68
C PHE A 15 -6.65 -3.52 -8.30
N LEU A 16 -5.66 -3.84 -9.14
CA LEU A 16 -4.86 -2.84 -9.85
C LEU A 16 -5.72 -2.03 -10.83
N PHE A 17 -6.63 -2.68 -11.56
CA PHE A 17 -7.62 -2.00 -12.39
C PHE A 17 -8.51 -1.05 -11.58
N LEU A 18 -8.99 -1.47 -10.40
CA LEU A 18 -9.78 -0.61 -9.51
C LEU A 18 -9.02 0.62 -9.04
N LEU A 19 -7.73 0.48 -8.69
CA LEU A 19 -6.89 1.61 -8.28
C LEU A 19 -6.69 2.61 -9.41
N ILE A 20 -6.37 2.14 -10.62
CA ILE A 20 -6.21 3.01 -11.79
C ILE A 20 -7.53 3.71 -12.13
N PHE A 21 -8.64 2.97 -12.10
CA PHE A 21 -9.96 3.55 -12.33
C PHE A 21 -10.30 4.62 -11.28
N GLY A 22 -10.00 4.36 -10.00
CA GLY A 22 -10.16 5.32 -8.90
C GLY A 22 -9.34 6.60 -9.09
N LEU A 23 -8.07 6.47 -9.52
CA LEU A 23 -7.19 7.59 -9.87
C LEU A 23 -7.80 8.45 -11.00
N ILE A 24 -8.27 7.81 -12.06
CA ILE A 24 -8.90 8.48 -13.21
C ILE A 24 -10.16 9.23 -12.76
N GLN A 25 -11.01 8.60 -11.95
CA GLN A 25 -12.23 9.23 -11.44
C GLN A 25 -11.93 10.41 -10.50
N CYS A 26 -10.92 10.29 -9.63
CA CYS A 26 -10.52 11.39 -8.76
C CYS A 26 -9.96 12.57 -9.56
N LYS A 27 -9.19 12.30 -10.62
CA LYS A 27 -8.68 13.33 -11.53
C LYS A 27 -9.83 14.05 -12.25
N LYS A 28 -10.82 13.32 -12.77
CA LYS A 28 -11.99 13.89 -13.45
C LYS A 28 -12.84 14.76 -12.53
N ASN A 29 -13.02 14.34 -11.28
CA ASN A 29 -13.85 15.06 -10.29
C ASN A 29 -13.07 16.12 -9.49
N HIS A 30 -11.81 16.41 -9.84
CA HIS A 30 -10.91 17.29 -9.10
C HIS A 30 -10.80 16.94 -7.59
N PHE A 31 -10.99 15.66 -7.24
CA PHE A 31 -10.95 15.19 -5.87
C PHE A 31 -9.51 14.87 -5.46
N ILE A 32 -8.79 15.92 -5.08
CA ILE A 32 -7.35 15.87 -4.74
C ILE A 32 -7.04 14.87 -3.62
N ALA A 33 -7.86 14.84 -2.56
CA ALA A 33 -7.64 13.93 -1.43
C ALA A 33 -7.77 12.45 -1.84
N GLY A 34 -8.77 12.11 -2.65
CA GLY A 34 -8.90 10.75 -3.20
C GLY A 34 -7.78 10.40 -4.17
N PHE A 35 -7.30 11.36 -4.97
CA PHE A 35 -6.16 11.15 -5.85
C PHE A 35 -4.90 10.74 -5.06
N TYR A 36 -4.58 11.45 -3.97
CA TYR A 36 -3.45 11.10 -3.11
C TYR A 36 -3.65 9.75 -2.42
N PHE A 37 -4.87 9.45 -1.94
CA PHE A 37 -5.18 8.14 -1.38
C PHE A 37 -4.86 7.01 -2.37
N PHE A 38 -5.44 7.05 -3.57
CA PHE A 38 -5.24 5.99 -4.55
C PHE A 38 -3.77 5.90 -5.01
N LEU A 39 -3.06 7.03 -5.08
CA LEU A 39 -1.63 7.06 -5.41
C LEU A 39 -0.79 6.36 -4.32
N ILE A 40 -1.06 6.64 -3.04
CA ILE A 40 -0.36 6.00 -1.91
C ILE A 40 -0.62 4.49 -1.90
N ILE A 41 -1.88 4.07 -2.05
CA ILE A 41 -2.23 2.64 -2.07
C ILE A 41 -1.57 1.93 -3.26
N LEU A 42 -1.51 2.58 -4.43
CA LEU A 42 -0.83 2.03 -5.60
C LEU A 42 0.68 1.85 -5.34
N LEU A 43 1.33 2.82 -4.70
CA LEU A 43 2.74 2.72 -4.33
C LEU A 43 2.99 1.62 -3.29
N LEU A 44 2.10 1.48 -2.31
CA LEU A 44 2.13 0.37 -1.35
C LEU A 44 1.99 -0.99 -2.03
N LYS A 45 1.12 -1.13 -3.05
CA LYS A 45 1.03 -2.38 -3.80
C LYS A 45 2.23 -2.69 -4.68
N ILE A 46 2.87 -1.68 -5.24
CA ILE A 46 4.16 -1.88 -5.92
C ILE A 46 5.21 -2.32 -4.89
N TYR A 47 5.24 -1.71 -3.70
CA TYR A 47 6.13 -2.13 -2.63
C TYR A 47 5.89 -3.58 -2.21
N ASP A 48 4.65 -4.00 -1.97
CA ASP A 48 4.31 -5.39 -1.63
C ASP A 48 4.78 -6.40 -2.70
N PHE A 49 4.81 -5.99 -3.97
CA PHE A 49 5.27 -6.84 -5.06
C PHE A 49 6.81 -6.98 -5.10
N ILE A 50 7.53 -5.90 -4.77
CA ILE A 50 9.00 -5.85 -4.83
C ILE A 50 9.63 -6.33 -3.51
N ALA A 51 9.01 -6.05 -2.37
CA ALA A 51 9.52 -6.33 -1.04
C ALA A 51 9.95 -7.80 -0.82
N PRO A 52 9.21 -8.83 -1.30
CA PRO A 52 9.63 -10.23 -1.16
C PRO A 52 10.99 -10.52 -1.81
N PHE A 53 11.30 -9.89 -2.94
CA PHE A 53 12.59 -10.07 -3.61
C PHE A 53 13.73 -9.44 -2.80
N THR A 54 13.51 -8.24 -2.27
CA THR A 54 14.50 -7.51 -1.46
C THR A 54 14.72 -8.19 -0.12
N ILE A 55 13.64 -8.58 0.57
CA ILE A 55 13.68 -9.29 1.84
C ILE A 55 14.36 -10.65 1.63
N GLY A 56 13.94 -11.45 0.65
CA GLY A 56 14.55 -12.75 0.37
C GLY A 56 16.07 -12.67 0.16
N ARG A 57 16.55 -11.65 -0.55
CA ARG A 57 17.99 -11.38 -0.72
C ARG A 57 18.67 -11.03 0.61
N LEU A 58 18.00 -10.25 1.46
CA LEU A 58 18.48 -9.91 2.80
C LEU A 58 18.59 -11.16 3.70
N ILE A 59 17.58 -12.03 3.71
CA ILE A 59 17.59 -13.31 4.46
C ILE A 59 18.77 -14.17 4.02
N ASN A 60 18.89 -14.40 2.71
CA ASN A 60 19.97 -15.22 2.15
C ASN A 60 21.35 -14.66 2.48
N SER A 61 21.51 -13.33 2.50
CA SER A 61 22.76 -12.69 2.86
C SER A 61 23.10 -12.78 4.35
N TYR A 62 22.08 -12.73 5.22
CA TYR A 62 22.24 -12.88 6.68
C TYR A 62 22.63 -14.31 7.05
N ASP A 63 21.98 -15.30 6.42
CA ASP A 63 22.29 -16.72 6.64
C ASP A 63 23.70 -17.08 6.15
N ALA A 64 24.11 -16.56 4.99
CA ALA A 64 25.42 -16.84 4.41
C ALA A 64 26.59 -16.17 5.15
N ASN A 65 26.43 -14.94 5.65
CA ASN A 65 27.54 -14.15 6.19
C ASN A 65 27.41 -13.78 7.68
N ARG A 66 26.33 -14.20 8.36
CA ARG A 66 25.98 -13.76 9.73
C ARG A 66 26.19 -12.24 9.92
N THR A 67 25.87 -11.48 8.89
CA THR A 67 26.04 -10.03 8.90
C THR A 67 25.18 -9.43 10.00
N THR A 68 25.71 -8.46 10.73
CA THR A 68 24.94 -7.76 11.76
C THR A 68 23.75 -7.06 11.10
N LEU A 69 22.55 -7.33 11.61
CA LEU A 69 21.35 -6.62 11.20
C LEU A 69 21.52 -5.12 11.53
N PRO A 70 21.03 -4.22 10.67
CA PRO A 70 21.06 -2.79 10.97
C PRO A 70 20.33 -2.55 12.31
N LEU A 71 20.86 -1.63 13.12
CA LEU A 71 20.29 -1.20 14.41
C LEU A 71 20.33 -2.25 15.54
N GLY A 72 21.05 -3.37 15.39
CA GLY A 72 21.15 -4.38 16.45
C GLY A 72 19.83 -5.11 16.74
N MET A 73 18.86 -5.00 15.85
CA MET A 73 17.55 -5.65 15.95
C MET A 73 17.66 -7.16 15.68
N THR A 74 16.77 -7.92 16.29
CA THR A 74 16.56 -9.32 15.88
C THR A 74 15.90 -9.38 14.51
N PHE A 75 16.09 -10.50 13.82
CA PHE A 75 15.48 -10.72 12.50
C PHE A 75 13.94 -10.62 12.54
N GLY A 76 13.32 -11.13 13.62
CA GLY A 76 11.88 -11.03 13.85
C GLY A 76 11.39 -9.59 14.01
N GLU A 77 12.11 -8.76 14.77
CA GLU A 77 11.78 -7.33 14.95
C GLU A 77 11.88 -6.57 13.62
N MET A 78 12.92 -6.82 12.82
CA MET A 78 13.07 -6.20 11.51
C MET A 78 11.92 -6.56 10.56
N ILE A 79 11.53 -7.83 10.47
CA ILE A 79 10.39 -8.25 9.64
C ILE A 79 9.09 -7.62 10.14
N THR A 80 8.90 -7.57 11.46
CA THR A 80 7.71 -6.96 12.05
C THR A 80 7.62 -5.47 11.71
N LEU A 81 8.74 -4.75 11.80
CA LEU A 81 8.83 -3.33 11.45
C LEU A 81 8.56 -3.10 9.96
N LEU A 82 9.14 -3.91 9.07
CA LEU A 82 8.89 -3.85 7.63
C LEU A 82 7.42 -4.12 7.26
N ASN A 83 6.70 -4.92 8.05
CA ASN A 83 5.27 -5.20 7.84
C ASN A 83 4.35 -4.12 8.46
N ILE A 84 4.80 -3.45 9.53
CA ILE A 84 4.03 -2.40 10.21
C ILE A 84 4.02 -1.08 9.42
N ILE A 85 5.15 -0.68 8.84
CA ILE A 85 5.27 0.57 8.08
C ILE A 85 4.19 0.72 6.99
N PRO A 86 4.00 -0.25 6.06
CA PRO A 86 3.00 -0.11 5.01
C PRO A 86 1.58 0.00 5.56
N ARG A 87 1.26 -0.72 6.65
CA ARG A 87 -0.05 -0.65 7.31
C ARG A 87 -0.32 0.73 7.93
N ILE A 88 0.67 1.34 8.57
CA ILE A 88 0.54 2.69 9.12
C ILE A 88 0.29 3.70 8.00
N ILE A 89 1.04 3.60 6.90
CA ILE A 89 0.87 4.48 5.73
C ILE A 89 -0.54 4.32 5.12
N GLU A 90 -1.05 3.09 5.04
CA GLU A 90 -2.41 2.80 4.57
C GLU A 90 -3.47 3.48 5.44
N VAL A 91 -3.35 3.36 6.76
CA VAL A 91 -4.27 4.03 7.71
C VAL A 91 -4.25 5.55 7.53
N ILE A 92 -3.05 6.13 7.39
CA ILE A 92 -2.90 7.58 7.16
C ILE A 92 -3.59 7.98 5.85
N ALA A 93 -3.38 7.22 4.77
CA ALA A 93 -4.03 7.47 3.49
C ALA A 93 -5.57 7.41 3.63
N PHE A 94 -6.07 6.42 4.37
CA PHE A 94 -7.52 6.26 4.59
C PHE A 94 -8.11 7.46 5.33
N ILE A 95 -7.42 7.98 6.35
CA ILE A 95 -7.82 9.21 7.06
C ILE A 95 -7.94 10.38 6.08
N PHE A 96 -6.96 10.56 5.18
CA PHE A 96 -7.03 11.62 4.15
C PHE A 96 -8.26 11.46 3.24
N LEU A 97 -8.60 10.24 2.85
CA LEU A 97 -9.78 9.98 2.02
C LEU A 97 -11.07 10.34 2.76
N VAL A 98 -11.22 9.90 4.01
CA VAL A 98 -12.41 10.18 4.83
C VAL A 98 -12.57 11.69 5.05
N VAL A 99 -11.50 12.38 5.42
CA VAL A 99 -11.52 13.84 5.62
C VAL A 99 -11.84 14.57 4.31
N GLY A 100 -11.27 14.12 3.18
CA GLY A 100 -11.55 14.65 1.86
C GLY A 100 -13.02 14.50 1.48
N LEU A 101 -13.59 13.32 1.70
CA LEU A 101 -14.99 13.02 1.38
C LEU A 101 -15.94 13.86 2.23
N TYR A 102 -15.65 14.00 3.52
CA TYR A 102 -16.42 14.86 4.43
C TYR A 102 -16.45 16.32 3.97
N ARG A 103 -15.30 16.87 3.53
CA ARG A 103 -15.22 18.25 2.99
C ARG A 103 -16.06 18.42 1.72
N VAL A 104 -16.02 17.46 0.81
CA VAL A 104 -16.81 17.51 -0.43
C VAL A 104 -18.30 17.40 -0.13
N TRP A 105 -18.69 16.56 0.82
CA TRP A 105 -20.08 16.43 1.22
C TRP A 105 -20.62 17.72 1.84
N LYS A 106 -19.90 18.30 2.81
CA LYS A 106 -20.29 19.56 3.45
C LYS A 106 -20.44 20.71 2.45
N THR A 107 -19.53 20.82 1.48
CA THR A 107 -19.60 21.88 0.46
C THR A 107 -20.74 21.69 -0.54
N LYS A 108 -21.17 20.46 -0.82
CA LYS A 108 -22.37 20.19 -1.62
C LYS A 108 -23.67 20.50 -0.86
N THR A 109 -23.75 20.13 0.43
CA THR A 109 -24.94 20.40 1.26
C THR A 109 -25.16 21.89 1.50
N LEU A 110 -24.10 22.70 1.55
CA LEU A 110 -24.19 24.17 1.72
C LEU A 110 -24.51 24.93 0.42
N LYS A 111 -24.55 24.26 -0.74
CA LYS A 111 -24.88 24.85 -2.04
C LYS A 111 -26.31 24.51 -2.52
N LEU A 112 -27.09 23.85 -1.68
CA LEU A 112 -28.52 23.57 -1.84
C LEU A 112 -29.32 24.56 -0.99
#